data_AF-A0A9D8CDB0-F1
#
_entry.id   AF-A0A9D8CDB0-F1
#
_cell.length_a   1.000
_cell.length_b   1.000
_cell.length_c   1.000
_cell.angle_alpha   90.00
_cell.angle_beta   90.00
_cell.angle_gamma   90.00
#
_symmetry.space_group_name_H-M   'P 1'
#
loop_
_entity.id
_entity.type
_entity.pdbx_description
1 polymer ?
#
loop_
_entity_poly.entity_id
_entity_poly.type
_entity_poly.pdbx_seq_one_letter_code
_entity_poly.pdbx_strand_id
1 'polypeptide(L)'
;MTIPFKKLKDEWMKEPAFLAEYNALIPQFALVRTLIQARARAGMTQAQVARRMRTNQSVVARIESGRSPPNFKTLERYARAVGRRIELRLVPAAR
;
A
#
# COMPACT_ATOMS: atom_id res chain seq x y z
N MET A 1 -7.67 23.06 21.02
CA MET A 1 -8.20 21.71 21.35
C MET A 1 -7.64 20.72 20.35
N THR A 2 -7.09 19.59 20.81
CA THR A 2 -6.58 18.50 19.95
C THR A 2 -7.55 17.34 20.01
N ILE A 3 -8.08 16.90 18.87
CA ILE A 3 -8.98 15.73 18.78
C ILE A 3 -8.14 14.53 18.30
N PRO A 4 -8.20 13.37 18.97
CA PRO A 4 -7.51 12.17 18.49
C PRO A 4 -8.05 11.72 17.12
N PHE A 5 -7.15 11.43 16.17
CA PHE A 5 -7.54 10.97 14.82
C PHE A 5 -8.48 9.76 14.84
N LYS A 6 -8.26 8.81 15.76
CA LYS A 6 -9.15 7.64 15.92
C LYS A 6 -10.60 8.07 16.18
N LYS A 7 -10.82 9.04 17.07
CA LYS A 7 -12.16 9.56 17.39
C LYS A 7 -12.79 10.22 16.17
N LEU A 8 -12.03 11.04 15.44
CA LEU A 8 -12.50 11.71 14.23
C LEU A 8 -12.86 10.71 13.12
N LYS A 9 -12.02 9.69 12.92
CA LYS A 9 -12.27 8.63 11.95
C LYS A 9 -13.55 7.85 12.31
N ASP A 10 -13.71 7.47 13.57
CA ASP A 10 -14.89 6.71 14.03
C ASP A 10 -16.19 7.49 13.77
N GLU A 11 -16.16 8.83 13.88
CA GLU A 11 -17.30 9.69 13.51
C GLU A 11 -17.55 9.74 11.99
N TRP A 12 -16.52 9.96 11.17
CA TRP A 12 -16.67 10.00 9.70
C TRP A 12 -17.13 8.67 9.11
N MET A 13 -16.76 7.54 9.71
CA MET A 13 -17.21 6.22 9.27
C MET A 13 -18.73 6.03 9.40
N LYS A 14 -19.44 6.89 10.14
CA LYS A 14 -20.91 6.90 10.22
C LYS A 14 -21.57 7.54 9.01
N GLU A 15 -20.84 8.37 8.25
CA GLU A 15 -21.36 9.01 7.04
C GLU A 15 -21.32 8.00 5.87
N PRO A 16 -22.47 7.68 5.24
CA PRO A 16 -22.51 6.66 4.18
C PRO A 16 -21.61 6.96 2.98
N ALA A 17 -21.53 8.24 2.57
CA ALA A 17 -20.68 8.67 1.47
C ALA A 17 -19.18 8.48 1.79
N PHE A 18 -18.77 8.84 3.01
CA PHE A 18 -17.41 8.60 3.46
C PHE A 18 -17.09 7.11 3.53
N LEU A 19 -18.00 6.30 4.08
CA LEU A 19 -17.84 4.85 4.18
C LEU A 19 -17.67 4.19 2.80
N ALA A 20 -18.48 4.59 1.81
CA ALA A 20 -18.40 4.06 0.46
C ALA A 20 -17.04 4.34 -0.20
N GLU A 21 -16.59 5.60 -0.17
CA GLU A 21 -15.28 6.00 -0.71
C GLU A 21 -14.12 5.38 0.07
N TYR A 22 -14.22 5.31 1.40
CA TYR A 22 -13.22 4.66 2.23
C TYR A 22 -13.09 3.17 1.89
N ASN A 23 -14.21 2.48 1.69
CA ASN A 23 -14.24 1.07 1.32
C ASN A 23 -13.67 0.84 -0.08
N ALA A 24 -13.94 1.73 -1.04
CA ALA A 24 -13.37 1.66 -2.38
C ALA A 24 -11.83 1.70 -2.38
N LEU A 25 -11.22 2.37 -1.40
CA LEU A 25 -9.76 2.47 -1.26
C LEU A 25 -9.11 1.27 -0.51
N ILE A 26 -9.90 0.41 0.14
CA ILE A 26 -9.39 -0.73 0.92
C ILE A 26 -8.41 -1.61 0.12
N PRO A 27 -8.69 -2.02 -1.13
CA PRO A 27 -7.78 -2.86 -1.90
C PRO A 27 -6.42 -2.20 -2.12
N GLN A 28 -6.41 -0.89 -2.40
CA GLN A 28 -5.18 -0.14 -2.61
C GLN A 28 -4.36 -0.01 -1.32
N PHE A 29 -5.02 0.24 -0.19
CA PHE A 29 -4.34 0.25 1.11
C PHE A 29 -3.77 -1.12 1.48
N ALA A 30 -4.50 -2.20 1.20
CA ALA A 30 -4.04 -3.56 1.44
C ALA A 30 -2.77 -3.88 0.63
N LEU A 31 -2.74 -3.50 -0.65
CA LEU A 31 -1.56 -3.63 -1.51
C LEU A 31 -0.36 -2.88 -0.94
N VAL A 32 -0.52 -1.58 -0.64
CA VAL A 32 0.56 -0.73 -0.12
C VAL A 32 1.10 -1.26 1.21
N ARG A 33 0.22 -1.65 2.14
CA ARG A 33 0.62 -2.26 3.42
C ARG A 33 1.43 -3.53 3.21
N THR A 34 1.04 -4.37 2.26
CA THR A 34 1.77 -5.61 1.93
C THR A 34 3.18 -5.31 1.46
N LEU A 35 3.37 -4.31 0.58
CA LEU A 35 4.68 -3.90 0.09
C LEU A 35 5.58 -3.36 1.21
N ILE A 36 5.04 -2.44 2.05
CA ILE A 36 5.78 -1.86 3.19
C ILE A 36 6.20 -2.95 4.17
N GLN A 37 5.31 -3.88 4.49
CA GLN A 37 5.63 -5.02 5.37
C GLN A 37 6.70 -5.93 4.77
N ALA A 38 6.62 -6.24 3.47
CA ALA A 38 7.62 -7.04 2.79
C ALA A 38 9.00 -6.37 2.82
N ARG A 39 9.07 -5.05 2.59
CA ARG A 39 10.30 -4.27 2.73
C ARG A 39 10.85 -4.26 4.15
N ALA A 40 9.98 -4.07 5.15
CA ALA A 40 10.38 -4.07 6.55
C ALA A 40 10.95 -5.43 6.98
N ARG A 41 10.30 -6.54 6.58
CA ARG A 41 10.80 -7.91 6.81
C ARG A 41 12.13 -8.20 6.11
N ALA A 42 12.38 -7.54 4.99
CA ALA A 42 13.66 -7.63 4.30
C ALA A 42 14.74 -6.71 4.91
N GLY A 43 14.42 -5.94 5.96
CA GLY A 43 15.35 -5.03 6.63
C GLY A 43 15.81 -3.86 5.75
N MET A 44 15.00 -3.45 4.77
CA MET A 44 15.44 -2.49 3.75
C MET A 44 14.82 -1.10 3.90
N THR A 45 15.61 -0.07 3.60
CA THR A 45 15.13 1.30 3.38
C THR A 45 14.52 1.45 1.99
N GLN A 46 13.70 2.48 1.78
CA GLN A 46 13.16 2.80 0.45
C GLN A 46 14.27 3.03 -0.59
N ALA A 47 15.38 3.66 -0.19
CA ALA A 47 16.54 3.90 -1.07
C ALA A 47 17.23 2.60 -1.48
N GLN A 48 17.35 1.62 -0.57
CA GLN A 48 17.93 0.32 -0.90
C GLN A 48 17.04 -0.49 -1.86
N VAL A 49 15.72 -0.45 -1.67
CA VAL A 49 14.76 -1.05 -2.61
C VAL A 49 14.87 -0.37 -3.98
N ALA A 50 14.92 0.96 -4.01
CA ALA A 50 15.05 1.73 -5.25
C ALA A 50 16.30 1.35 -6.04
N ARG A 51 17.45 1.22 -5.35
CA ARG A 51 18.71 0.77 -5.93
C ARG A 51 18.59 -0.63 -6.55
N ARG A 52 17.98 -1.59 -5.84
CA ARG A 52 17.75 -2.94 -6.37
C ARG A 52 16.76 -2.97 -7.53
N MET A 53 15.76 -2.11 -7.50
CA MET A 53 14.83 -1.94 -8.61
C MET A 53 15.47 -1.23 -9.80
N ARG A 54 16.62 -0.56 -9.66
CA ARG A 54 17.18 0.39 -10.66
C ARG A 54 16.20 1.54 -10.94
N THR A 55 15.82 2.25 -9.89
CA THR A 55 14.94 3.43 -9.95
C THR A 55 15.30 4.41 -8.83
N ASN A 56 14.60 5.54 -8.76
CA ASN A 56 14.82 6.57 -7.74
C ASN A 56 14.01 6.30 -6.46
N GLN A 57 14.52 6.74 -5.30
CA GLN A 57 13.84 6.58 -4.01
C GLN A 57 12.46 7.25 -4.00
N SER A 58 12.29 8.38 -4.72
CA SER A 58 10.99 9.04 -4.89
C SER A 58 9.95 8.16 -5.60
N VAL A 59 10.36 7.24 -6.48
CA VAL A 59 9.45 6.28 -7.13
C VAL A 59 8.96 5.25 -6.12
N VAL A 60 9.86 4.71 -5.29
CA VAL A 60 9.50 3.78 -4.21
C VAL A 60 8.60 4.45 -3.18
N ALA A 61 8.91 5.70 -2.79
CA ALA A 61 8.07 6.48 -1.90
C ALA A 61 6.68 6.72 -2.48
N ARG A 62 6.57 7.01 -3.78
CA ARG A 62 5.28 7.17 -4.46
C ARG A 62 4.46 5.88 -4.43
N ILE A 63 5.08 4.74 -4.71
CA ILE A 63 4.45 3.41 -4.61
C ILE A 63 3.93 3.17 -3.20
N GLU A 64 4.78 3.38 -2.18
CA GLU A 64 4.44 3.13 -0.78
C GLU A 64 3.47 4.18 -0.19
N SER A 65 3.29 5.32 -0.84
CA SER A 65 2.31 6.32 -0.42
C SER A 65 0.89 6.00 -0.90
N GLY A 66 0.73 5.08 -1.86
CA GLY A 66 -0.55 4.80 -2.51
C GLY A 66 -1.06 5.90 -3.45
N ARG A 67 -0.35 7.03 -3.61
CA ARG A 67 -0.78 8.13 -4.50
C ARG A 67 -0.84 7.75 -5.97
N SER A 68 -0.06 6.75 -6.39
CA SER A 68 -0.07 6.27 -7.77
C SER A 68 -0.01 4.75 -7.76
N PRO A 69 -1.06 4.06 -8.24
CA PRO A 69 -1.08 2.61 -8.27
C PRO A 69 0.01 2.09 -9.23
N PRO A 70 0.91 1.21 -8.77
CA PRO A 70 1.91 0.59 -9.64
C PRO A 70 1.23 -0.40 -10.59
N ASN A 71 1.74 -0.50 -11.81
CA ASN A 71 1.39 -1.61 -12.70
C ASN A 71 2.02 -2.93 -12.21
N PHE A 72 1.54 -4.06 -12.74
CA PHE A 72 1.99 -5.39 -12.32
C PHE A 72 3.51 -5.58 -12.46
N LYS A 73 4.12 -5.13 -13.58
CA LYS A 73 5.58 -5.21 -13.80
C LYS A 73 6.38 -4.47 -12.72
N THR A 74 5.84 -3.34 -12.23
CA THR A 74 6.45 -2.57 -11.15
C THR A 74 6.34 -3.31 -9.82
N LEU A 75 5.19 -3.91 -9.53
CA LEU A 75 5.00 -4.77 -8.37
C LEU A 75 5.98 -5.94 -8.37
N GLU A 76 6.16 -6.62 -9.51
CA GLU A 76 7.09 -7.74 -9.62
C GLU A 76 8.54 -7.32 -9.36
N ARG A 77 8.98 -6.19 -9.92
CA ARG A 77 10.32 -5.63 -9.67
C ARG A 77 10.51 -5.32 -8.19
N TYR A 78 9.49 -4.73 -7.55
CA TYR A 78 9.53 -4.45 -6.11
C TYR A 78 9.66 -5.76 -5.32
N ALA A 79 8.80 -6.75 -5.60
CA ALA A 79 8.81 -8.04 -4.93
C ALA A 79 10.19 -8.71 -5.04
N ARG A 80 10.77 -8.77 -6.25
CA ARG A 80 12.12 -9.31 -6.46
C ARG A 80 13.18 -8.53 -5.69
N ALA A 81 13.09 -7.19 -5.65
CA ALA A 81 14.03 -6.35 -4.91
C ALA A 81 14.05 -6.64 -3.40
N VAL A 82 12.90 -7.02 -2.82
CA VAL A 82 12.78 -7.43 -1.41
C VAL A 82 12.89 -8.94 -1.19
N GLY A 83 13.30 -9.71 -2.21
CA GLY A 83 13.49 -11.17 -2.10
C GLY A 83 12.18 -11.95 -1.97
N ARG A 84 11.11 -11.48 -2.61
CA ARG A 84 9.77 -12.09 -2.60
C ARG A 84 9.26 -12.33 -4.03
N ARG A 85 8.16 -13.07 -4.14
CA ARG A 85 7.38 -13.24 -5.38
C ARG A 85 5.94 -12.81 -5.12
N ILE A 86 5.23 -12.42 -6.18
CA ILE A 86 3.80 -12.15 -6.12
C ILE A 86 3.04 -13.47 -6.23
N GLU A 87 2.02 -13.62 -5.42
CA GLU A 87 1.00 -14.64 -5.53
C GLU A 87 -0.37 -13.95 -5.54
N LEU A 88 -1.20 -14.27 -6.53
CA LEU A 88 -2.51 -13.66 -6.69
C LEU A 88 -3.58 -14.70 -6.38
N ARG A 89 -4.49 -14.35 -5.47
CA ARG A 89 -5.62 -15.19 -5.07
C ARG A 89 -6.91 -14.41 -5.28
N LEU A 90 -7.84 -15.00 -6.03
CA LEU A 90 -9.21 -14.52 -6.11
C LEU A 90 -10.00 -15.09 -4.93
N VAL A 91 -10.86 -14.26 -4.34
CA VAL A 91 -11.76 -14.61 -3.24
C VAL A 91 -13.19 -14.29 -3.65
N PRO A 92 -14.20 -14.95 -3.05
CA PRO A 92 -15.60 -14.61 -3.32
C PRO A 92 -15.84 -13.11 -3.08
N ALA A 93 -16.55 -12.45 -4.00
CA ALA A 93 -17.03 -11.10 -3.77
C ALA A 93 -18.10 -11.13 -2.68
N ALA A 94 -17.98 -10.26 -1.67
CA ALA A 94 -19.07 -10.02 -0.73
C ALA A 94 -20.25 -9.47 -1.54
N ARG A 95 -21.36 -10.22 -1.57
CA ARG A 95 -22.65 -9.74 -2.06
C ARG A 95 -23.34 -8.94 -0.96
#